data_AF-A0A2P6SKT8-F1
#
_entry.id   AF-A0A2P6SKT8-F1
#
_cell.length_a   1.000
_cell.length_b   1.000
_cell.length_c   1.000
_cell.angle_alpha   90.00
_cell.angle_beta   90.00
_cell.angle_gamma   90.00
#
_symmetry.space_group_name_H-M   'P 1'
#
loop_
_entity.id
_entity.type
_entity.pdbx_description
1 polymer ?
#
loop_
_entity_poly.entity_id
_entity_poly.type
_entity_poly.pdbx_seq_one_letter_code
_entity_poly.pdbx_strand_id
1 'polypeptide(L)'
;MEQDIVRAFLEDRNVIKRLVIKVGTAVVTEKDGRIALERLQVLCEKLKELRSQEYEVMLVTSGGVALGRQVLRDRISVHNSSCSSADLQKPAELDGKACAAVGQPDLVALFKTVFSEEDVTEAQCLVTESDFRGKDFQRQLKETVDHLLSLKTIPIFNENDAVSTRTDLYEDSSGIFWDNDSLAAILAKQLKSDLLILMSDVKGLYSGPPSDTNSELIHSYIHKGVASRRSHFWSKIKSGTRGNGCESKGCC
;
A
#
# COMPACT_ATOMS: atom_id res chain seq x y z
N MET A 1 -16.51 -19.32 -17.40
CA MET A 1 -16.63 -20.33 -16.32
C MET A 1 -15.67 -20.04 -15.17
N GLU A 2 -14.35 -20.10 -15.36
CA GLU A 2 -13.39 -19.81 -14.27
C GLU A 2 -13.44 -18.34 -13.82
N GLN A 3 -13.50 -17.38 -14.76
CA GLN A 3 -13.68 -15.95 -14.43
C GLN A 3 -15.01 -15.64 -13.74
N ASP A 4 -16.08 -16.38 -14.04
CA ASP A 4 -17.42 -16.18 -13.45
C ASP A 4 -17.47 -16.69 -12.01
N ILE A 5 -16.82 -17.83 -11.74
CA ILE A 5 -16.69 -18.39 -10.39
C ILE A 5 -16.02 -17.40 -9.47
N VAL A 6 -14.95 -16.75 -9.94
CA VAL A 6 -14.22 -15.89 -9.04
C VAL A 6 -14.78 -14.48 -8.95
N ARG A 7 -15.45 -13.99 -10.00
CA ARG A 7 -16.28 -12.81 -9.86
C ARG A 7 -17.40 -13.05 -8.83
N ALA A 8 -18.06 -14.20 -8.87
CA ALA A 8 -19.04 -14.60 -7.86
C ALA A 8 -18.42 -14.73 -6.46
N PHE A 9 -17.21 -15.26 -6.33
CA PHE A 9 -16.49 -15.31 -5.04
C PHE A 9 -16.17 -13.91 -4.51
N LEU A 10 -15.72 -12.99 -5.37
CA LEU A 10 -15.42 -11.61 -5.00
C LEU A 10 -16.67 -10.82 -4.60
N GLU A 11 -17.82 -11.17 -5.18
CA GLU A 11 -19.12 -10.55 -4.90
C GLU A 11 -19.86 -11.23 -3.72
N ASP A 12 -19.45 -12.43 -3.27
CA ASP A 12 -20.07 -13.14 -2.15
C ASP A 12 -19.60 -12.60 -0.80
N ARG A 13 -20.44 -11.72 -0.23
CA ARG A 13 -20.22 -11.10 1.09
C ARG A 13 -20.32 -12.07 2.27
N ASN A 14 -20.86 -13.29 2.09
CA ASN A 14 -20.77 -14.30 3.14
C ASN A 14 -19.37 -14.93 3.22
N VAL A 15 -18.55 -14.71 2.20
CA VAL A 15 -17.20 -15.28 2.09
C VAL A 15 -16.12 -14.21 2.25
N ILE A 16 -16.33 -13.00 1.73
CA ILE A 16 -15.38 -11.89 1.83
C ILE A 16 -15.98 -10.75 2.64
N LYS A 17 -15.38 -10.47 3.81
CA LYS A 17 -15.75 -9.33 4.66
C LYS A 17 -14.55 -8.41 4.94
N ARG A 18 -13.38 -8.99 5.20
CA ARG A 18 -12.19 -8.25 5.63
C ARG A 18 -11.18 -8.13 4.50
N LEU A 19 -10.88 -6.90 4.12
CA LEU A 19 -10.06 -6.54 2.97
C LEU A 19 -8.76 -5.86 3.44
N VAL A 20 -7.62 -6.31 2.92
CA VAL A 20 -6.37 -5.54 2.94
C VAL A 20 -6.14 -5.03 1.52
N ILE A 21 -5.96 -3.73 1.34
CA ILE A 21 -5.69 -3.12 0.04
C ILE A 21 -4.32 -2.46 0.14
N LYS A 22 -3.38 -2.87 -0.71
CA LYS A 22 -2.06 -2.25 -0.81
C LYS A 22 -2.02 -1.33 -2.00
N VAL A 23 -1.52 -0.11 -1.79
CA VAL A 23 -1.20 0.85 -2.85
C VAL A 23 0.30 1.17 -2.84
N GLY A 24 0.91 1.18 -4.02
CA GLY A 24 2.31 1.54 -4.18
C GLY A 24 2.53 3.06 -4.21
N THR A 25 3.80 3.47 -4.16
CA THR A 25 4.22 4.89 -4.19
C THR A 25 3.63 5.64 -5.38
N ALA A 26 3.52 4.98 -6.54
CA ALA A 26 2.95 5.58 -7.74
C ALA A 26 1.51 6.07 -7.54
N VAL A 27 0.72 5.52 -6.62
CA VAL A 27 -0.66 5.99 -6.37
C VAL A 27 -0.68 7.34 -5.65
N VAL A 28 0.35 7.61 -4.84
CA VAL A 28 0.46 8.83 -4.02
C VAL A 28 1.23 9.92 -4.74
N THR A 29 2.21 9.55 -5.57
CA THR A 29 3.11 10.51 -6.24
C THR A 29 3.10 10.35 -7.76
N GLU A 30 3.19 11.47 -8.46
CA GLU A 30 3.48 11.58 -9.89
C GLU A 30 4.97 11.28 -10.18
N LYS A 31 5.29 11.05 -11.45
CA LYS A 31 6.67 10.77 -11.89
C LYS A 31 7.65 11.92 -11.62
N ASP A 32 7.13 13.14 -11.55
CA ASP A 32 7.90 14.34 -11.21
C ASP A 32 7.99 14.62 -9.70
N GLY A 33 7.46 13.70 -8.88
CA GLY A 33 7.47 13.78 -7.43
C GLY A 33 6.22 14.42 -6.82
N ARG A 34 5.44 15.19 -7.60
CA ARG A 34 4.24 15.89 -7.10
C ARG A 34 3.21 14.91 -6.57
N ILE A 35 2.34 15.38 -5.69
CA ILE A 35 1.24 14.58 -5.15
C ILE A 35 0.21 14.29 -6.26
N ALA A 36 -0.16 13.03 -6.38
CA ALA A 36 -1.16 12.53 -7.32
C ALA A 36 -2.59 12.67 -6.77
N LEU A 37 -3.02 13.91 -6.51
CA LEU A 37 -4.25 14.19 -5.74
C LEU A 37 -5.51 13.55 -6.36
N GLU A 38 -5.68 13.62 -7.68
CA GLU A 38 -6.84 13.02 -8.38
C GLU A 38 -6.91 11.50 -8.15
N ARG A 39 -5.76 10.81 -8.20
CA ARG A 39 -5.68 9.36 -7.98
C ARG A 39 -5.96 9.00 -6.52
N LEU A 40 -5.49 9.84 -5.60
CA LEU A 40 -5.77 9.70 -4.17
C LEU A 40 -7.26 9.89 -3.86
N GLN A 41 -7.91 10.89 -4.45
CA GLN A 41 -9.35 11.12 -4.31
C GLN A 41 -10.17 9.92 -4.79
N VAL A 42 -9.90 9.43 -6.01
CA VAL A 42 -10.58 8.24 -6.55
C VAL A 42 -10.36 7.01 -5.66
N LEU A 43 -9.15 6.84 -5.10
CA LEU A 43 -8.89 5.77 -4.16
C LEU A 43 -9.76 5.92 -2.89
N CYS A 44 -9.75 7.07 -2.25
CA CYS A 44 -10.50 7.31 -1.02
C CYS A 44 -12.03 7.16 -1.23
N GLU A 45 -12.56 7.63 -2.36
CA GLU A 45 -13.96 7.41 -2.76
C GLU A 45 -14.29 5.90 -2.83
N LYS A 46 -13.39 5.10 -3.43
CA LYS A 46 -13.57 3.65 -3.53
C LYS A 46 -13.48 2.94 -2.18
N LEU A 47 -12.57 3.37 -1.31
CA LEU A 47 -12.45 2.84 0.05
C LEU A 47 -13.70 3.18 0.87
N LYS A 48 -14.25 4.40 0.72
CA LYS A 48 -15.53 4.79 1.31
C LYS A 48 -16.67 3.90 0.81
N GLU A 49 -16.76 3.68 -0.50
CA GLU A 49 -17.82 2.83 -1.09
C GLU A 49 -17.80 1.42 -0.48
N LEU A 50 -16.62 0.81 -0.38
CA LEU A 50 -16.44 -0.51 0.25
C LEU A 50 -16.85 -0.48 1.72
N ARG A 51 -16.42 0.54 2.48
CA ARG A 51 -16.81 0.72 3.88
C ARG A 51 -18.33 0.86 4.03
N SER A 52 -18.98 1.66 3.19
CA SER A 52 -20.45 1.83 3.17
C SER A 52 -21.19 0.55 2.79
N GLN A 53 -20.53 -0.36 2.10
CA GLN A 53 -21.00 -1.72 1.82
C GLN A 53 -20.67 -2.71 2.95
N GLU A 54 -20.32 -2.23 4.14
CA GLU A 54 -20.04 -3.02 5.35
C GLU A 54 -18.77 -3.88 5.29
N TYR A 55 -17.89 -3.68 4.30
CA TYR A 55 -16.57 -4.30 4.30
C TYR A 55 -15.67 -3.71 5.39
N GLU A 56 -14.85 -4.56 6.00
CA GLU A 56 -13.79 -4.17 6.93
C GLU A 56 -12.52 -3.89 6.12
N VAL A 57 -12.28 -2.62 5.82
CA VAL A 57 -11.20 -2.20 4.90
C VAL A 57 -9.97 -1.74 5.69
N MET A 58 -8.81 -2.27 5.33
CA MET A 58 -7.50 -1.82 5.78
C MET A 58 -6.66 -1.43 4.58
N LEU A 59 -5.97 -0.30 4.67
CA LEU A 59 -5.10 0.21 3.62
C LEU A 59 -3.64 0.00 4.03
N VAL A 60 -2.80 -0.48 3.11
CA VAL A 60 -1.34 -0.49 3.23
C VAL A 60 -0.80 0.44 2.16
N THR A 61 -0.10 1.49 2.55
CA THR A 61 0.40 2.50 1.61
C THR A 61 1.92 2.48 1.54
N SER A 62 2.50 3.06 0.49
CA SER A 62 3.90 3.48 0.41
C SER A 62 3.96 5.00 0.21
N GLY A 63 5.15 5.56 -0.02
CA GLY A 63 5.31 6.94 -0.51
C GLY A 63 5.84 7.96 0.50
N GLY A 64 5.93 7.62 1.79
CA GLY A 64 6.49 8.51 2.81
C GLY A 64 7.92 8.96 2.51
N VAL A 65 8.81 8.02 2.13
CA VAL A 65 10.18 8.33 1.71
C VAL A 65 10.22 9.23 0.47
N ALA A 66 9.34 9.01 -0.50
CA ALA A 66 9.31 9.77 -1.75
C ALA A 66 8.90 11.23 -1.51
N LEU A 67 7.83 11.44 -0.73
CA LEU A 67 7.35 12.76 -0.34
C LEU A 67 8.42 13.52 0.46
N GLY A 68 9.00 12.91 1.49
CA GLY A 68 10.00 13.59 2.30
C GLY A 68 11.29 13.88 1.55
N ARG A 69 11.66 13.03 0.57
CA ARG A 69 12.80 13.29 -0.31
C ARG A 69 12.59 14.55 -1.15
N GLN A 70 11.38 14.79 -1.64
CA GLN A 70 11.05 16.02 -2.36
C GLN A 70 11.16 17.23 -1.43
N VAL A 71 10.52 17.18 -0.26
CA VAL A 71 10.55 18.28 0.73
C VAL A 71 11.98 18.66 1.11
N LEU A 72 12.84 17.66 1.37
CA LEU A 72 14.23 17.89 1.72
C LEU A 72 15.07 18.44 0.54
N ARG A 73 14.80 18.01 -0.69
CA ARG A 73 15.45 18.58 -1.89
C ARG A 73 15.07 20.05 -2.10
N ASP A 74 13.79 20.39 -1.92
CA ASP A 74 13.31 21.76 -2.04
C ASP A 74 13.96 22.64 -0.97
N ARG A 75 14.09 22.14 0.27
CA ARG A 75 14.79 22.82 1.37
C ARG A 75 16.27 23.09 1.05
N ILE A 76 16.99 22.10 0.51
CA ILE A 76 18.39 22.26 0.10
C ILE A 76 18.50 23.27 -1.06
N SER A 77 17.59 23.20 -2.03
CA SER A 77 17.58 24.11 -3.19
C SER A 77 17.39 25.57 -2.74
N VAL A 78 16.46 25.82 -1.82
CA VAL A 78 16.23 27.15 -1.23
C VAL A 78 17.45 27.62 -0.42
N HIS A 79 18.07 26.72 0.36
CA HIS A 79 19.25 27.05 1.15
C HIS A 79 20.45 27.43 0.27
N ASN A 80 20.72 26.65 -0.77
CA ASN A 80 21.80 26.91 -1.73
C ASN A 80 21.57 28.17 -2.57
N SER A 81 20.30 28.53 -2.82
CA SER A 81 19.95 29.79 -3.50
C SER A 81 20.26 31.03 -2.64
N SER A 82 20.42 30.84 -1.32
CA SER A 82 20.63 31.92 -0.34
C SER A 82 22.11 32.06 0.07
N CYS A 83 22.97 31.14 -0.35
CA CYS A 83 24.39 31.10 -0.02
C CYS A 83 25.25 31.25 -1.28
N SER A 84 25.81 32.44 -1.50
CA SER A 84 26.80 32.71 -2.56
C SER A 84 28.16 32.07 -2.22
N SER A 85 28.26 30.74 -2.29
CA SER A 85 29.53 30.04 -2.11
C SER A 85 29.61 28.83 -3.04
N ALA A 86 30.64 28.83 -3.89
CA ALA A 86 30.88 27.93 -5.00
C ALA A 86 31.33 26.51 -4.61
N ASP A 87 30.71 25.89 -3.60
CA ASP A 87 30.89 24.48 -3.26
C ASP A 87 29.60 23.71 -3.55
N LEU A 88 29.25 23.63 -4.84
CA LEU A 88 28.22 22.71 -5.35
C LEU A 88 28.76 21.27 -5.24
N GLN A 89 28.91 20.77 -4.02
CA GLN A 89 29.01 19.34 -3.79
C GLN A 89 27.71 18.72 -4.30
N LYS A 90 27.83 17.63 -5.08
CA LYS A 90 26.70 16.81 -5.55
C LYS A 90 25.67 16.70 -4.42
N PRO A 91 24.35 16.82 -4.70
CA PRO A 91 23.35 16.66 -3.66
C PRO A 91 23.65 15.35 -2.93
N ALA A 92 24.06 15.46 -1.66
CA ALA A 92 24.35 14.30 -0.85
C ALA A 92 23.15 13.36 -0.93
N GLU A 93 23.40 12.06 -1.06
CA GLU A 93 22.31 11.09 -1.03
C GLU A 93 21.53 11.30 0.26
N LEU A 94 20.28 11.75 0.12
CA LEU A 94 19.42 11.97 1.26
C LEU A 94 19.14 10.63 1.92
N ASP A 95 19.42 10.56 3.22
CA ASP A 95 19.10 9.42 4.07
C ASP A 95 17.61 9.09 3.95
N GLY A 96 17.31 7.84 3.59
CA GLY A 96 15.95 7.33 3.43
C GLY A 96 15.13 7.43 4.72
N LYS A 97 15.76 7.24 5.89
CA LYS A 97 15.07 7.30 7.18
C LYS A 97 14.67 8.72 7.54
N ALA A 98 15.57 9.69 7.31
CA ALA A 98 15.26 11.10 7.42
C ALA A 98 14.14 11.52 6.45
N CYS A 99 14.18 11.04 5.20
CA CYS A 99 13.10 11.27 4.24
C CYS A 99 11.77 10.68 4.74
N ALA A 100 11.75 9.45 5.25
CA ALA A 100 10.54 8.85 5.82
C ALA A 100 9.98 9.66 7.01
N ALA A 101 10.85 10.10 7.93
CA ALA A 101 10.44 10.89 9.09
C ALA A 101 9.79 12.22 8.69
N VAL A 102 10.27 12.84 7.61
CA VAL A 102 9.69 14.07 7.07
C VAL A 102 8.39 13.79 6.31
N GLY A 103 8.37 12.80 5.43
CA GLY A 103 7.25 12.60 4.51
C GLY A 103 6.11 11.74 5.06
N GLN A 104 6.30 10.96 6.12
CA GLN A 104 5.22 10.16 6.71
C GLN A 104 4.10 11.01 7.33
N PRO A 105 4.37 12.10 8.07
CA PRO A 105 3.33 13.04 8.49
C PRO A 105 2.58 13.66 7.32
N ASP A 106 3.28 14.06 6.25
CA ASP A 106 2.68 14.64 5.04
C ASP A 106 1.76 13.63 4.35
N LEU A 107 2.20 12.37 4.22
CA LEU A 107 1.40 11.29 3.66
C LEU A 107 0.07 11.12 4.40
N VAL A 108 0.12 11.07 5.73
CA VAL A 108 -1.08 10.91 6.56
C VAL A 108 -1.97 12.14 6.50
N ALA A 109 -1.39 13.34 6.47
CA ALA A 109 -2.14 14.57 6.30
C ALA A 109 -2.92 14.58 4.97
N LEU A 110 -2.33 14.08 3.88
CA LEU A 110 -3.02 13.96 2.59
C LEU A 110 -4.21 13.02 2.65
N PHE A 111 -4.03 11.81 3.19
CA PHE A 111 -5.14 10.88 3.37
C PHE A 111 -6.23 11.48 4.25
N LYS A 112 -5.85 12.13 5.36
CA LYS A 112 -6.77 12.78 6.28
C LYS A 112 -7.58 13.88 5.61
N THR A 113 -6.95 14.74 4.82
CA THR A 113 -7.66 15.79 4.08
C THR A 113 -8.71 15.19 3.16
N VAL A 114 -8.33 14.22 2.32
CA VAL A 114 -9.26 13.59 1.38
C VAL A 114 -10.37 12.81 2.09
N PHE A 115 -10.05 12.05 3.15
CA PHE A 115 -11.07 11.31 3.90
C PHE A 115 -12.02 12.21 4.70
N SER A 116 -11.55 13.38 5.14
CA SER A 116 -12.40 14.36 5.83
C SER A 116 -13.46 14.97 4.93
N GLU A 117 -13.18 15.14 3.63
CA GLU A 117 -14.17 15.57 2.63
C GLU A 117 -15.30 14.53 2.47
N GLU A 118 -14.97 13.26 2.76
CA GLU A 118 -15.82 12.10 2.53
C GLU A 118 -16.51 11.56 3.80
N ASP A 119 -16.32 12.20 4.96
CA ASP A 119 -16.80 11.76 6.29
C ASP A 119 -16.34 10.33 6.65
N VAL A 120 -15.07 10.04 6.35
CA VAL A 120 -14.41 8.78 6.70
C VAL A 120 -13.34 9.05 7.75
N THR A 121 -13.39 8.29 8.85
CA THR A 121 -12.33 8.32 9.86
C THR A 121 -11.22 7.36 9.47
N GLU A 122 -9.99 7.85 9.43
CA GLU A 122 -8.77 7.06 9.26
C GLU A 122 -7.98 6.92 10.57
N ALA A 123 -7.16 5.88 10.67
CA ALA A 123 -6.22 5.70 11.77
C ALA A 123 -4.85 5.26 11.28
N GLN A 124 -3.82 6.02 11.61
CA GLN A 124 -2.45 5.65 11.27
C GLN A 124 -1.97 4.45 12.11
N CYS A 125 -1.38 3.47 11.45
CA CYS A 125 -0.71 2.32 12.07
C CYS A 125 0.69 2.18 11.47
N LEU A 126 1.73 2.45 12.28
CA LEU A 126 3.13 2.25 11.87
C LEU A 126 3.67 0.98 12.50
N VAL A 127 4.29 0.14 11.69
CA VAL A 127 4.84 -1.15 12.12
C VAL A 127 6.20 -1.39 11.48
N THR A 128 6.96 -2.32 12.05
CA THR A 128 8.23 -2.79 11.48
C THR A 128 8.22 -4.30 11.30
N GLU A 129 9.08 -4.81 10.40
CA GLU A 129 9.30 -6.26 10.24
C GLU A 129 9.55 -6.97 11.58
N SER A 130 10.38 -6.35 12.44
CA SER A 130 10.71 -6.89 13.76
C SER A 130 9.51 -7.03 14.69
N ASP A 131 8.48 -6.18 14.56
CA ASP A 131 7.32 -6.23 15.44
C ASP A 131 6.53 -7.53 15.26
N PHE A 132 6.53 -8.08 14.03
CA PHE A 132 5.85 -9.33 13.73
C PHE A 132 6.58 -10.58 14.25
N ARG A 133 7.75 -10.46 14.89
CA ARG A 133 8.42 -11.60 15.54
C ARG A 133 7.78 -11.98 16.88
N GLY A 134 7.14 -11.02 17.56
CA GLY A 134 6.52 -11.22 18.87
C GLY A 134 5.03 -11.59 18.79
N LYS A 135 4.63 -12.70 19.45
CA LYS A 135 3.21 -13.09 19.54
C LYS A 135 2.34 -12.08 20.29
N ASP A 136 2.92 -11.39 21.27
CA ASP A 136 2.19 -10.38 22.05
C ASP A 136 1.86 -9.15 21.22
N PHE A 137 2.81 -8.67 20.42
CA PHE A 137 2.57 -7.57 19.48
C PHE A 137 1.47 -7.94 18.47
N GLN A 138 1.54 -9.14 17.87
CA GLN A 138 0.53 -9.60 16.92
C GLN A 138 -0.88 -9.63 17.55
N ARG A 139 -1.00 -10.06 18.81
CA ARG A 139 -2.28 -10.07 19.54
C ARG A 139 -2.79 -8.65 19.79
N GLN A 140 -1.94 -7.77 20.31
CA GLN A 140 -2.31 -6.38 20.59
C GLN A 140 -2.71 -5.64 19.31
N LEU A 141 -1.93 -5.80 18.24
CA LEU A 141 -2.23 -5.22 16.94
C LEU A 141 -3.60 -5.68 16.44
N LYS A 142 -3.89 -6.98 16.53
CA LYS A 142 -5.19 -7.52 16.15
C LYS A 142 -6.32 -6.91 16.98
N GLU A 143 -6.16 -6.81 18.29
CA GLU A 143 -7.15 -6.17 19.17
C GLU A 143 -7.38 -4.70 18.79
N THR A 144 -6.32 -3.93 18.58
CA THR A 144 -6.44 -2.53 18.13
C THR A 144 -7.17 -2.41 16.81
N VAL A 145 -6.80 -3.22 15.81
CA VAL A 145 -7.43 -3.21 14.49
C VAL A 145 -8.90 -3.63 14.57
N ASP A 146 -9.22 -4.68 15.33
CA ASP A 146 -10.60 -5.13 15.50
C ASP A 146 -11.47 -4.03 16.13
N HIS A 147 -10.93 -3.25 17.08
CA HIS A 147 -11.63 -2.07 17.62
C HIS A 147 -11.78 -0.93 16.62
N LEU A 148 -10.74 -0.61 15.83
CA LEU A 148 -10.83 0.43 14.80
C LEU A 148 -11.90 0.08 13.76
N LEU A 149 -11.90 -1.16 13.29
CA LEU A 149 -12.86 -1.65 12.30
C LEU A 149 -14.30 -1.67 12.84
N SER A 150 -14.50 -2.00 14.12
CA SER A 150 -15.84 -1.98 14.74
C SER A 150 -16.42 -0.55 14.84
N LEU A 151 -15.55 0.46 14.95
CA LEU A 151 -15.90 1.87 14.89
C LEU A 151 -16.00 2.41 13.44
N LYS A 152 -15.91 1.53 12.45
CA LYS A 152 -15.91 1.89 11.02
C LYS A 152 -14.76 2.86 10.66
N THR A 153 -13.64 2.78 11.36
CA THR A 153 -12.41 3.52 11.03
C THR A 153 -11.59 2.70 10.05
N ILE A 154 -10.99 3.34 9.04
CA ILE A 154 -10.08 2.69 8.08
C ILE A 154 -8.65 2.77 8.62
N PRO A 155 -8.01 1.64 9.03
CA PRO A 155 -6.60 1.65 9.41
C PRO A 155 -5.72 1.84 8.16
N ILE A 156 -4.78 2.78 8.24
CA ILE A 156 -3.75 3.03 7.22
C ILE A 156 -2.40 2.57 7.78
N PHE A 157 -1.95 1.44 7.28
CA PHE A 157 -0.67 0.84 7.58
C PHE A 157 0.45 1.39 6.69
N ASN A 158 1.60 1.63 7.29
CA ASN A 158 2.86 1.76 6.57
C ASN A 158 4.01 1.21 7.43
N GLU A 159 5.12 0.86 6.79
CA GLU A 159 6.37 0.58 7.46
C GLU A 159 6.86 1.84 8.20
N ASN A 160 7.38 1.66 9.41
CA ASN A 160 8.02 2.74 10.15
C ASN A 160 9.48 2.91 9.70
N ASP A 161 9.66 3.31 8.43
CA ASP A 161 10.96 3.47 7.77
C ASP A 161 11.92 4.40 8.55
N ALA A 162 11.38 5.37 9.29
CA ALA A 162 12.16 6.33 10.07
C ALA A 162 12.95 5.68 11.21
N VAL A 163 12.45 4.59 11.79
CA VAL A 163 13.07 3.89 12.94
C VAL A 163 13.39 2.43 12.65
N SER A 164 13.15 1.97 11.43
CA SER A 164 13.45 0.61 11.01
C SER A 164 14.92 0.28 11.23
N THR A 165 15.21 -0.92 11.72
CA THR A 165 16.59 -1.40 11.98
C THR A 165 17.32 -1.81 10.71
N ARG A 166 16.63 -1.79 9.56
CA ARG A 166 17.19 -2.14 8.26
C ARG A 166 18.28 -1.16 7.84
N THR A 167 19.32 -1.71 7.23
CA THR A 167 20.47 -0.96 6.71
C THR A 167 20.14 -0.38 5.33
N ASP A 168 19.44 -1.17 4.50
CA ASP A 168 18.89 -0.76 3.22
C ASP A 168 17.35 -0.86 3.22
N LEU A 169 16.66 0.07 2.55
CA LEU A 169 15.20 0.12 2.50
C LEU A 169 14.56 -1.14 1.88
N TYR A 170 15.34 -1.95 1.15
CA TYR A 170 14.88 -3.11 0.40
C TYR A 170 15.52 -4.44 0.82
N GLU A 171 16.50 -4.47 1.72
CA GLU A 171 17.07 -5.70 2.27
C GLU A 171 16.83 -5.79 3.79
N ASP A 172 16.26 -6.90 4.27
CA ASP A 172 16.24 -7.20 5.70
C ASP A 172 17.62 -7.72 6.16
N SER A 173 17.81 -7.86 7.48
CA SER A 173 19.07 -8.33 8.07
C SER A 173 19.45 -9.78 7.70
N SER A 174 18.58 -10.49 6.97
CA SER A 174 18.78 -11.85 6.45
C SER A 174 18.95 -11.90 4.92
N GLY A 175 18.91 -10.75 4.23
CA GLY A 175 19.03 -10.66 2.77
C GLY A 175 17.72 -10.92 2.01
N ILE A 176 16.57 -10.92 2.68
CA ILE A 176 15.24 -11.09 2.06
C ILE A 176 14.67 -9.72 1.68
N PHE A 177 14.11 -9.64 0.47
CA PHE A 177 13.47 -8.43 -0.03
C PHE A 177 12.18 -8.14 0.75
N TRP A 178 12.19 -7.06 1.54
CA TRP A 178 11.02 -6.57 2.26
C TRP A 178 10.57 -5.22 1.73
N ASP A 179 9.32 -5.17 1.33
CA ASP A 179 8.58 -3.99 0.90
C ASP A 179 7.15 -4.02 1.47
N ASN A 180 6.33 -3.06 1.06
CA ASN A 180 4.95 -2.98 1.54
C ASN A 180 4.03 -4.07 0.96
N ASP A 181 4.44 -4.82 -0.07
CA ASP A 181 3.70 -6.00 -0.53
C ASP A 181 3.86 -7.14 0.50
N SER A 182 5.09 -7.37 0.99
CA SER A 182 5.39 -8.29 2.08
C SER A 182 4.67 -7.92 3.37
N LEU A 183 4.67 -6.63 3.73
CA LEU A 183 3.90 -6.12 4.87
C LEU A 183 2.40 -6.42 4.71
N ALA A 184 1.84 -6.14 3.54
CA ALA A 184 0.42 -6.38 3.28
C ALA A 184 0.05 -7.87 3.37
N ALA A 185 0.91 -8.77 2.88
CA ALA A 185 0.73 -10.21 3.02
C ALA A 185 0.76 -10.69 4.48
N ILE A 186 1.67 -10.13 5.29
CA ILE A 186 1.75 -10.47 6.71
C ILE A 186 0.54 -9.94 7.46
N LEU A 187 0.13 -8.69 7.22
CA LEU A 187 -1.07 -8.11 7.82
C LEU A 187 -2.31 -8.93 7.44
N ALA A 188 -2.46 -9.29 6.17
CA ALA A 188 -3.55 -10.14 5.68
C ALA A 188 -3.62 -11.47 6.46
N LYS A 189 -2.48 -12.13 6.63
CA LYS A 189 -2.38 -13.39 7.38
C LYS A 189 -2.71 -13.19 8.88
N GLN A 190 -2.11 -12.20 9.53
CA GLN A 190 -2.21 -12.01 10.98
C GLN A 190 -3.58 -11.47 11.42
N LEU A 191 -4.15 -10.57 10.62
CA LEU A 191 -5.46 -9.97 10.86
C LEU A 191 -6.60 -10.81 10.27
N LYS A 192 -6.27 -11.96 9.68
CA LYS A 192 -7.21 -12.93 9.09
C LYS A 192 -8.13 -12.25 8.07
N SER A 193 -7.56 -11.48 7.15
CA SER A 193 -8.32 -10.94 6.03
C SER A 193 -8.80 -12.06 5.11
N ASP A 194 -9.92 -11.84 4.46
CA ASP A 194 -10.48 -12.75 3.47
C ASP A 194 -9.89 -12.48 2.08
N LEU A 195 -9.43 -11.25 1.82
CA LEU A 195 -8.83 -10.85 0.55
C LEU A 195 -7.76 -9.77 0.75
N LEU A 196 -6.60 -10.00 0.16
CA LEU A 196 -5.54 -9.01 -0.05
C LEU A 196 -5.59 -8.52 -1.49
N ILE A 197 -5.64 -7.21 -1.70
CA ILE A 197 -5.61 -6.58 -3.02
C ILE A 197 -4.31 -5.79 -3.16
N LEU A 198 -3.42 -6.15 -4.08
CA LEU A 198 -2.20 -5.40 -4.40
C LEU A 198 -2.43 -4.54 -5.65
N MET A 199 -2.59 -3.24 -5.49
CA MET A 199 -2.70 -2.29 -6.61
C MET A 199 -1.33 -1.97 -7.17
N SER A 200 -1.19 -2.12 -8.49
CA SER A 200 0.08 -2.00 -9.21
C SER A 200 -0.10 -1.20 -10.50
N ASP A 201 1.01 -0.62 -10.96
CA ASP A 201 1.14 0.08 -12.23
C ASP A 201 1.31 -0.89 -13.43
N VAL A 202 1.54 -2.18 -13.18
CA VAL A 202 1.52 -3.22 -14.20
C VAL A 202 0.16 -3.91 -14.28
N LYS A 203 -0.20 -4.37 -15.48
CA LYS A 203 -1.53 -4.94 -15.75
C LYS A 203 -1.89 -6.22 -14.99
N GLY A 204 -0.94 -6.80 -14.28
CA GLY A 204 -1.15 -8.01 -13.51
C GLY A 204 0.09 -8.89 -13.43
N LEU A 205 -0.12 -10.17 -13.16
CA LEU A 205 0.95 -11.16 -13.16
C LEU A 205 1.09 -11.71 -14.58
N TYR A 206 2.32 -11.79 -15.07
CA TYR A 206 2.62 -12.32 -16.40
C TYR A 206 3.36 -13.66 -16.30
N SER A 207 3.22 -14.53 -17.31
CA SER A 207 3.94 -15.80 -17.40
C SER A 207 5.45 -15.65 -17.67
N GLY A 208 5.87 -14.44 -18.07
CA GLY A 208 7.27 -14.04 -18.21
C GLY A 208 7.43 -12.51 -18.07
N PRO A 209 8.57 -11.92 -18.49
CA PRO A 209 8.76 -10.48 -18.47
C PRO A 209 7.64 -9.76 -19.26
N PRO A 210 7.01 -8.68 -18.73
CA PRO A 210 5.89 -8.01 -19.42
C PRO A 210 6.27 -7.40 -20.77
N SER A 211 7.56 -7.18 -21.02
CA SER A 211 8.10 -6.67 -22.28
C SER A 211 8.30 -7.76 -23.34
N ASP A 212 8.19 -9.04 -22.96
CA ASP A 212 8.29 -10.16 -23.90
C ASP A 212 6.93 -10.40 -24.57
N THR A 213 6.94 -10.52 -25.90
CA THR A 213 5.73 -10.77 -26.71
C THR A 213 5.09 -12.13 -26.43
N ASN A 214 5.85 -13.09 -25.90
CA ASN A 214 5.34 -14.42 -25.51
C ASN A 214 4.77 -14.43 -24.09
N SER A 215 4.82 -13.31 -23.40
CA SER A 215 4.36 -13.19 -22.02
C SER A 215 2.84 -13.00 -21.99
N GLU A 216 2.17 -13.94 -21.34
CA GLU A 216 0.71 -13.95 -21.22
C GLU A 216 0.28 -13.51 -19.83
N LEU A 217 -0.86 -12.81 -19.76
CA LEU A 217 -1.42 -12.36 -18.50
C LEU A 217 -2.05 -13.56 -17.76
N ILE A 218 -1.60 -13.81 -16.54
CA ILE A 218 -2.14 -14.83 -15.66
C ILE A 218 -3.37 -14.25 -14.95
N HIS A 219 -4.56 -14.71 -15.36
CA HIS A 219 -5.84 -14.26 -14.81
C HIS A 219 -6.26 -14.98 -13.52
N SER A 220 -5.79 -16.20 -13.28
CA SER A 220 -6.06 -16.95 -12.06
C SER A 220 -4.86 -17.83 -11.77
N TYR A 221 -4.52 -17.98 -10.48
CA TYR A 221 -3.48 -18.91 -10.06
C TYR A 221 -3.89 -19.55 -8.75
N ILE A 222 -4.18 -20.85 -8.80
CA ILE A 222 -4.54 -21.63 -7.62
C ILE A 222 -3.32 -22.49 -7.24
N HIS A 223 -2.73 -22.22 -6.07
CA HIS A 223 -1.58 -22.97 -5.59
C HIS A 223 -1.97 -24.43 -5.26
N LYS A 224 -1.38 -25.40 -5.97
CA LYS A 224 -1.59 -26.83 -5.75
C LYS A 224 -0.88 -27.27 -4.46
N GLY A 225 -1.61 -27.27 -3.35
CA GLY A 225 -1.10 -27.68 -2.04
C GLY A 225 -1.97 -27.22 -0.86
N VAL A 226 -2.82 -26.21 -1.07
CA VAL A 226 -3.81 -25.79 -0.07
C VAL A 226 -5.06 -26.67 -0.20
N ALA A 227 -4.99 -27.87 0.38
CA ALA A 227 -6.20 -28.64 0.63
C ALA A 227 -7.09 -27.84 1.61
N SER A 228 -8.29 -27.47 1.15
CA SER A 228 -9.38 -26.82 1.90
C SER A 228 -9.28 -25.29 2.12
N ARG A 229 -10.06 -24.55 1.31
CA ARG A 229 -10.71 -23.23 1.55
C ARG A 229 -10.00 -21.90 1.22
N ARG A 230 -8.76 -21.84 0.72
CA ARG A 230 -8.15 -20.55 0.32
C ARG A 230 -7.52 -20.62 -1.07
N SER A 231 -8.08 -19.84 -1.99
CA SER A 231 -7.65 -19.73 -3.39
C SER A 231 -7.05 -18.34 -3.61
N HIS A 232 -5.82 -18.26 -4.10
CA HIS A 232 -5.27 -16.98 -4.53
C HIS A 232 -5.95 -16.57 -5.84
N PHE A 233 -6.38 -15.31 -5.98
CA PHE A 233 -7.12 -14.90 -7.18
C PHE A 233 -6.72 -13.54 -7.73
N TRP A 234 -6.38 -13.52 -9.02
CA TRP A 234 -6.11 -12.30 -9.75
C TRP A 234 -7.40 -11.75 -10.38
N SER A 235 -7.77 -10.49 -10.12
CA SER A 235 -8.94 -9.87 -10.78
C SER A 235 -8.70 -8.44 -11.25
N LYS A 236 -9.25 -8.16 -12.44
CA LYS A 236 -9.30 -6.83 -13.04
C LYS A 236 -10.46 -6.03 -12.44
N ILE A 237 -10.16 -5.06 -11.58
CA ILE A 237 -11.13 -4.01 -11.24
C ILE A 237 -10.91 -2.85 -12.23
N LYS A 238 -11.81 -2.72 -13.22
CA LYS A 238 -11.86 -1.51 -14.05
C LYS A 238 -12.62 -0.42 -13.27
N SER A 239 -11.94 0.63 -12.83
CA SER A 239 -12.63 1.89 -12.52
C SER A 239 -13.02 2.54 -13.85
N GLY A 240 -14.32 2.66 -14.10
CA GLY A 240 -14.84 3.33 -15.27
C GLY A 240 -14.90 4.83 -15.05
N THR A 241 -13.83 5.57 -15.37
CA THR A 241 -13.87 7.00 -15.69
C THR A 241 -12.60 7.40 -16.44
N ARG A 242 -12.72 8.39 -17.33
CA ARG A 242 -11.66 8.85 -18.24
C ARG A 242 -10.47 9.45 -17.48
N GLY A 243 -9.46 8.64 -17.22
CA GLY A 243 -8.18 9.01 -16.63
C GLY A 243 -7.39 7.73 -16.36
N ASN A 244 -6.07 7.71 -16.58
CA ASN A 244 -5.24 6.50 -16.54
C ASN A 244 -5.54 5.61 -15.31
N GLY A 245 -6.25 4.50 -15.52
CA GLY A 245 -6.73 3.60 -14.46
C GLY A 245 -5.59 2.82 -13.80
N CYS A 246 -5.72 2.58 -12.49
CA CYS A 246 -4.84 1.69 -11.74
C CYS A 246 -5.39 0.26 -11.78
N GLU A 247 -4.52 -0.74 -11.96
CA GLU A 247 -4.92 -2.16 -12.05
C GLU A 247 -4.62 -2.90 -10.73
N SER A 248 -5.54 -3.75 -10.29
CA SER A 248 -5.47 -4.45 -8.99
C SER A 248 -5.08 -5.92 -9.17
N LYS A 249 -4.32 -6.49 -8.23
CA LYS A 249 -4.10 -7.94 -8.06
C LYS A 249 -4.82 -8.38 -6.79
N GLY A 250 -5.44 -9.55 -6.74
CA GLY A 250 -6.01 -10.11 -5.52
C GLY A 250 -5.22 -11.32 -5.03
N CYS A 251 -5.28 -11.64 -3.74
CA CYS A 251 -4.73 -12.83 -3.13
C CYS A 251 -5.61 -13.17 -1.91
N CYS A 252 -6.29 -14.31 -1.91
CA CYS A 252 -7.10 -14.78 -0.77
C CYS A 252 -6.35 -15.85 0.02
#